data_AF-A0A3G2KX84-F1
#
_entry.id   AF-A0A3G2KX84-F1
#
_cell.length_a   1.000
_cell.length_b   1.000
_cell.length_c   1.000
_cell.angle_alpha   90.00
_cell.angle_beta   90.00
_cell.angle_gamma   90.00
#
_symmetry.space_group_name_H-M   'P 1'
#
loop_
_entity.id
_entity.type
_entity.pdbx_description
1 polymer ?
#
loop_
_entity_poly.entity_id
_entity_poly.type
_entity_poly.pdbx_seq_one_letter_code
_entity_poly.pdbx_strand_id
1 'polypeptide(L)'
;MEDRSRHMRLREWLIAQIDSGKYAGLSWENEEKTMFRIPWKHAAKQDYRQNQDAALFKAWAMYKGKFQEGRDKADPSTWKTRLRCALNKSTDFQEVPERSQLDISEPYKVYRILDDSGRVTESAGNPVISHDSDCSKALRDTQLPMQEDSPLGDSNKGAGWSVNGRSYACPSTDTKACISSNLQSVPIYPSHIPLSDCRLEVRLFYHGNLVQKLITSSPDGCFILQGCAPVGNERIYGPCEAEKVFFPRPDTIRLPPGITEAMSRLLPHLEKGVLVWVAPDGVFIKRFCQGRVYWDGPLAEHRQKPNKLERERTCKLLDMTIFMQELQNHQQATGPEPRYTVDLCFGEEFPDPSQPKNKKLITAEVIPLFAVECLRRHNAPNNVEMKQSPPHRKTND
;
A
#
# COMPACT_ATOMS: atom_id res chain seq x y z
N MET A 1 -21.72 -29.94 -35.40
CA MET A 1 -20.26 -29.74 -35.24
C MET A 1 -20.05 -28.70 -34.16
N GLU A 2 -20.15 -29.05 -32.88
CA GLU A 2 -19.99 -28.10 -31.77
C GLU A 2 -19.41 -28.84 -30.56
N ASP A 3 -18.09 -29.07 -30.53
CA ASP A 3 -17.40 -29.40 -29.28
C ASP A 3 -15.88 -29.22 -29.44
N ARG A 4 -15.39 -27.99 -29.33
CA ARG A 4 -13.94 -27.72 -29.26
C ARG A 4 -13.54 -26.53 -28.39
N SER A 5 -14.45 -25.99 -27.58
CA SER A 5 -14.20 -24.81 -26.74
C SER A 5 -14.52 -25.08 -25.26
N ARG A 6 -14.09 -26.23 -24.74
CA ARG A 6 -14.15 -26.52 -23.30
C ARG A 6 -12.89 -25.94 -22.65
N HIS A 7 -13.04 -24.78 -21.99
CA HIS A 7 -12.07 -24.12 -21.10
C HIS A 7 -10.82 -23.46 -21.74
N MET A 8 -11.02 -22.46 -22.60
CA MET A 8 -9.99 -21.45 -22.89
C MET A 8 -9.64 -20.63 -21.63
N ARG A 9 -8.37 -20.29 -21.46
CA ARG A 9 -7.87 -19.43 -20.37
C ARG A 9 -8.37 -17.99 -20.54
N LEU A 10 -8.32 -17.18 -19.47
CA LEU A 10 -8.77 -15.78 -19.52
C LEU A 10 -8.09 -15.00 -20.66
N ARG A 11 -6.78 -15.21 -20.86
CA ARG A 11 -6.00 -14.61 -21.95
C ARG A 11 -6.61 -14.86 -23.31
N GLU A 12 -6.71 -16.13 -23.68
CA GLU A 12 -7.23 -16.58 -24.98
C GLU A 12 -8.67 -16.12 -25.20
N TRP A 13 -9.50 -16.25 -24.16
CA TRP A 13 -10.90 -15.82 -24.23
C TRP A 13 -11.02 -14.33 -24.51
N LEU A 14 -10.24 -13.50 -23.81
CA LEU A 14 -10.30 -12.05 -23.95
C LEU A 14 -9.75 -11.57 -25.29
N ILE A 15 -8.66 -12.17 -25.78
CA ILE A 15 -8.12 -11.92 -27.13
C ILE A 15 -9.21 -12.20 -28.17
N ALA A 16 -9.88 -13.35 -28.08
CA ALA A 16 -10.97 -13.68 -28.99
C ALA A 16 -12.14 -12.67 -28.90
N GLN A 17 -12.44 -12.13 -27.71
CA GLN A 17 -13.47 -11.10 -27.57
C GLN A 17 -13.06 -9.76 -28.20
N ILE A 18 -11.78 -9.37 -28.08
CA ILE A 18 -11.26 -8.14 -28.71
C ILE A 18 -11.30 -8.29 -30.24
N ASP A 19 -10.77 -9.40 -30.76
CA ASP A 19 -10.74 -9.68 -32.21
C ASP A 19 -12.13 -9.85 -32.81
N SER A 20 -13.14 -10.23 -32.01
CA SER A 20 -14.54 -10.33 -32.48
C SER A 20 -15.16 -8.99 -32.85
N GLY A 21 -14.64 -7.87 -32.35
CA GLY A 21 -15.22 -6.53 -32.55
C GLY A 21 -16.65 -6.35 -32.00
N LYS A 22 -17.17 -7.30 -31.22
CA LYS A 22 -18.58 -7.34 -30.78
C LYS A 22 -18.92 -6.31 -29.68
N TYR A 23 -17.92 -5.86 -28.92
CA TYR A 23 -18.11 -5.02 -27.74
C TYR A 23 -17.62 -3.60 -28.02
N ALA A 24 -18.52 -2.62 -27.99
CA ALA A 24 -18.18 -1.22 -28.25
C ALA A 24 -17.10 -0.72 -27.28
N GLY A 25 -16.02 -0.16 -27.82
CA GLY A 25 -14.89 0.38 -27.05
C GLY A 25 -13.88 -0.65 -26.52
N LEU A 26 -14.12 -1.95 -26.73
CA LEU A 26 -13.09 -2.99 -26.55
C LEU A 26 -12.25 -3.07 -27.83
N SER A 27 -10.98 -2.66 -27.78
CA SER A 27 -10.11 -2.67 -28.96
C SER A 27 -8.64 -2.78 -28.60
N TRP A 28 -7.82 -3.20 -29.57
CA TRP A 28 -6.36 -3.07 -29.51
C TRP A 28 -5.95 -1.59 -29.53
N GLU A 29 -4.90 -1.26 -28.77
CA GLU A 29 -4.29 0.07 -28.70
C GLU A 29 -3.03 0.19 -29.57
N ASN A 30 -2.44 -0.94 -29.97
CA ASN A 30 -1.27 -1.02 -30.83
C ASN A 30 -1.38 -2.15 -31.86
N GLU A 31 -0.69 -1.99 -32.98
CA GLU A 31 -0.69 -2.97 -34.09
C GLU A 31 -0.08 -4.31 -33.70
N GLU A 32 0.85 -4.32 -32.74
CA GLU A 32 1.50 -5.53 -32.21
C GLU A 32 0.56 -6.40 -31.36
N LYS A 33 -0.67 -5.94 -31.09
CA LYS A 33 -1.66 -6.62 -30.24
C LYS A 33 -1.13 -7.03 -28.86
N THR A 34 -0.30 -6.16 -28.27
CA THR A 34 0.22 -6.35 -26.91
C THR A 34 -0.48 -5.45 -25.89
N MET A 35 -1.27 -4.47 -26.32
CA MET A 35 -2.05 -3.59 -25.46
C MET A 35 -3.48 -3.43 -25.98
N PHE A 36 -4.45 -3.48 -25.08
CA PHE A 36 -5.87 -3.32 -25.40
C PHE A 36 -6.57 -2.48 -24.33
N ARG A 37 -7.70 -1.90 -24.70
CA ARG A 37 -8.56 -1.14 -23.77
C ARG A 37 -9.89 -1.85 -23.50
N ILE A 38 -10.41 -1.69 -22.30
CA ILE A 38 -11.73 -2.16 -21.86
C ILE A 38 -12.58 -0.95 -21.44
N PRO A 39 -13.82 -0.78 -21.96
CA PRO A 39 -14.77 0.21 -21.45
C PRO A 39 -15.06 0.01 -19.97
N TRP A 40 -15.00 1.09 -19.18
CA TRP A 40 -15.07 1.03 -17.72
C TRP A 40 -16.15 1.90 -17.10
N LYS A 41 -17.25 2.15 -17.82
CA LYS A 41 -18.36 3.01 -17.36
C LYS A 41 -18.93 2.56 -16.01
N HIS A 42 -19.29 3.54 -15.17
CA HIS A 42 -19.88 3.31 -13.85
C HIS A 42 -21.40 3.19 -13.97
N ALA A 43 -21.98 2.18 -13.31
CA ALA A 43 -23.43 1.92 -13.33
C ALA A 43 -24.27 3.07 -12.72
N ALA A 44 -23.65 3.96 -11.94
CA ALA A 44 -24.29 5.13 -11.36
C ALA A 44 -24.37 6.34 -12.32
N LYS A 45 -23.74 6.29 -13.51
CA LYS A 45 -23.87 7.37 -14.50
C LYS A 45 -25.26 7.31 -15.14
N GLN A 46 -25.88 8.46 -15.38
CA GLN A 46 -27.24 8.57 -15.96
C GLN A 46 -27.34 7.97 -17.37
N ASP A 47 -26.24 7.96 -18.12
CA ASP A 47 -26.13 7.44 -19.48
C ASP A 47 -25.61 5.99 -19.52
N TYR A 48 -25.69 5.27 -18.41
CA TYR A 48 -25.31 3.86 -18.33
C TYR A 48 -26.34 2.96 -19.01
N ARG A 49 -25.90 2.25 -20.05
CA ARG A 49 -26.69 1.30 -20.84
C ARG A 49 -26.23 -0.11 -20.53
N GLN A 50 -26.93 -0.80 -19.63
CA GLN A 50 -26.59 -2.17 -19.20
C GLN A 50 -26.30 -3.13 -20.37
N ASN A 51 -27.10 -3.10 -21.44
CA ASN A 51 -26.92 -4.02 -22.57
C ASN A 51 -25.64 -3.75 -23.38
N GLN A 52 -25.04 -2.57 -23.27
CA GLN A 52 -23.81 -2.19 -23.98
C GLN A 52 -22.62 -2.16 -23.01
N ASP A 53 -22.74 -1.37 -21.94
CA ASP A 53 -21.67 -1.14 -20.96
C ASP A 53 -21.38 -2.36 -20.07
N ALA A 54 -22.36 -3.28 -19.93
CA ALA A 54 -22.16 -4.53 -19.21
C ALA A 54 -21.90 -5.73 -20.12
N ALA A 55 -21.91 -5.55 -21.45
CA ALA A 55 -21.95 -6.66 -22.40
C ALA A 55 -20.75 -7.61 -22.29
N LEU A 56 -19.53 -7.06 -22.20
CA LEU A 56 -18.31 -7.86 -22.04
C LEU A 56 -18.30 -8.60 -20.69
N PHE A 57 -18.70 -7.92 -19.62
CA PHE A 57 -18.74 -8.50 -18.27
C PHE A 57 -19.79 -9.62 -18.19
N LYS A 58 -20.96 -9.41 -18.79
CA LYS A 58 -22.03 -10.42 -18.92
C LYS A 58 -21.51 -11.64 -19.67
N ALA A 59 -20.83 -11.45 -20.80
CA ALA A 59 -20.28 -12.54 -21.59
C ALA A 59 -19.24 -13.36 -20.82
N TRP A 60 -18.38 -12.73 -20.02
CA TRP A 60 -17.45 -13.44 -19.14
C TRP A 60 -18.18 -14.26 -18.07
N ALA A 61 -19.23 -13.69 -17.46
CA ALA A 61 -20.05 -14.39 -16.47
C ALA A 61 -20.78 -15.60 -17.07
N MET A 62 -21.31 -15.48 -18.29
CA MET A 62 -21.90 -16.59 -19.04
C MET A 62 -20.86 -17.66 -19.37
N TYR A 63 -19.70 -17.25 -19.88
CA TYR A 63 -18.61 -18.16 -20.26
C TYR A 63 -18.10 -18.98 -19.06
N LYS A 64 -18.01 -18.38 -17.87
CA LYS A 64 -17.63 -19.08 -16.63
C LYS A 64 -18.78 -19.87 -15.99
N GLY A 65 -19.96 -19.92 -16.62
CA GLY A 65 -21.14 -20.61 -16.10
C GLY A 65 -21.71 -20.00 -14.82
N LYS A 66 -21.43 -18.71 -14.56
CA LYS A 66 -21.83 -18.00 -13.34
C LYS A 66 -23.04 -17.09 -13.54
N PHE A 67 -23.59 -17.05 -14.74
CA PHE A 67 -24.83 -16.38 -15.10
C PHE A 67 -25.49 -17.09 -16.29
N GLN A 68 -26.79 -17.36 -16.18
CA GLN A 68 -27.62 -17.91 -17.26
C GLN A 68 -28.72 -16.90 -17.65
N GLU A 69 -28.70 -16.48 -18.91
CA GLU A 69 -29.69 -15.54 -19.44
C GLU A 69 -31.10 -16.14 -19.42
N GLY A 70 -32.07 -15.37 -18.92
CA GLY A 70 -33.47 -15.81 -18.73
C GLY A 70 -33.74 -16.60 -17.44
N ARG A 71 -32.71 -17.11 -16.76
CA ARG A 71 -32.85 -17.85 -15.49
C ARG A 71 -32.41 -17.02 -14.28
N ASP A 72 -31.25 -16.38 -14.38
CA ASP A 72 -30.66 -15.62 -13.29
C ASP A 72 -31.04 -14.13 -13.40
N LYS A 73 -31.16 -13.45 -12.25
CA LYS A 73 -31.35 -11.99 -12.22
C LYS A 73 -30.08 -11.29 -12.70
N ALA A 74 -30.24 -10.33 -13.60
CA ALA A 74 -29.11 -9.57 -14.13
C ALA A 74 -28.46 -8.69 -13.04
N ASP A 75 -27.14 -8.82 -12.89
CA ASP A 75 -26.34 -8.03 -11.95
C ASP A 75 -25.02 -7.58 -12.61
N PRO A 76 -25.02 -6.42 -13.29
CA PRO A 76 -23.85 -5.85 -13.94
C PRO A 76 -22.67 -5.59 -13.00
N SER A 77 -22.94 -5.23 -11.74
CA SER A 77 -21.92 -4.94 -10.73
C SER A 77 -21.15 -6.21 -10.35
N THR A 78 -21.86 -7.32 -10.17
CA THR A 78 -21.27 -8.63 -9.92
C THR A 78 -20.46 -9.12 -11.12
N TRP A 79 -20.98 -8.97 -12.34
CA TRP A 79 -20.25 -9.37 -13.55
C TRP A 79 -18.94 -8.58 -13.73
N LYS A 80 -18.99 -7.24 -13.57
CA LYS A 80 -17.81 -6.36 -13.64
C LYS A 80 -16.79 -6.73 -12.58
N THR A 81 -17.24 -7.02 -11.36
CA THR A 81 -16.35 -7.46 -10.26
C THR A 81 -15.64 -8.77 -10.60
N ARG A 82 -16.34 -9.75 -11.17
CA ARG A 82 -15.75 -11.05 -11.54
C ARG A 82 -14.66 -10.91 -12.61
N LEU A 83 -14.89 -10.13 -13.66
CA LEU A 83 -13.87 -9.93 -14.70
C LEU A 83 -12.68 -9.14 -14.15
N ARG A 84 -12.93 -8.08 -13.37
CA ARG A 84 -11.86 -7.30 -12.69
C ARG A 84 -10.97 -8.20 -11.83
N CYS A 85 -11.56 -9.06 -11.01
CA CYS A 85 -10.80 -9.99 -10.17
C CYS A 85 -10.02 -11.01 -11.00
N ALA A 86 -10.55 -11.45 -12.15
CA ALA A 86 -9.86 -12.37 -13.03
C ALA A 86 -8.64 -11.71 -13.70
N LEU A 87 -8.77 -10.46 -14.16
CA LEU A 87 -7.68 -9.66 -14.71
C LEU A 87 -6.59 -9.40 -13.66
N ASN A 88 -6.97 -8.94 -12.47
CA ASN A 88 -6.01 -8.60 -11.40
C ASN A 88 -5.25 -9.81 -10.85
N LYS A 89 -5.82 -11.02 -10.94
CA LYS A 89 -5.17 -12.25 -10.47
C LYS A 89 -4.35 -12.95 -11.56
N SER A 90 -4.52 -12.56 -12.82
CA SER A 90 -3.83 -13.20 -13.94
C SER A 90 -2.42 -12.63 -14.07
N THR A 91 -1.45 -13.51 -14.28
CA THR A 91 -0.06 -13.14 -14.62
C THR A 91 0.11 -12.73 -16.08
N ASP A 92 -0.93 -12.92 -16.91
CA ASP A 92 -0.89 -12.63 -18.34
C ASP A 92 -1.17 -11.15 -18.64
N PHE A 93 -1.63 -10.39 -17.64
CA PHE A 93 -2.09 -9.01 -17.83
C PHE A 93 -1.49 -8.05 -16.82
N GLN A 94 -1.12 -6.87 -17.29
CA GLN A 94 -0.69 -5.74 -16.48
C GLN A 94 -1.58 -4.53 -16.81
N GLU A 95 -2.23 -3.92 -15.82
CA GLU A 95 -2.94 -2.65 -16.04
C GLU A 95 -1.92 -1.54 -16.31
N VAL A 96 -2.23 -0.64 -17.25
CA VAL A 96 -1.41 0.52 -17.61
C VAL A 96 -2.21 1.79 -17.26
N PRO A 97 -2.16 2.26 -15.99
CA PRO A 97 -2.97 3.38 -15.52
C PRO A 97 -2.70 4.67 -16.28
N GLU A 98 -1.47 4.90 -16.72
CA GLU A 98 -1.03 6.13 -17.39
C GLU A 98 -1.70 6.31 -18.76
N ARG A 99 -2.22 5.23 -19.34
CA ARG A 99 -2.97 5.24 -20.61
C ARG A 99 -4.48 5.09 -20.42
N SER A 100 -4.93 4.86 -19.19
CA SER A 100 -6.34 4.70 -18.87
C SER A 100 -7.00 6.08 -18.72
N GLN A 101 -8.22 6.25 -19.24
CA GLN A 101 -8.96 7.51 -19.14
C GLN A 101 -10.31 7.25 -18.50
N LEU A 102 -10.50 7.71 -17.25
CA LEU A 102 -11.73 7.47 -16.49
C LEU A 102 -12.64 8.72 -16.40
N ASP A 103 -12.10 9.90 -16.72
CA ASP A 103 -12.79 11.19 -16.56
C ASP A 103 -13.48 11.68 -17.83
N ILE A 104 -13.49 10.87 -18.90
CA ILE A 104 -14.16 11.17 -20.17
C ILE A 104 -15.58 10.60 -20.23
N SER A 105 -16.34 10.96 -21.28
CA SER A 105 -17.70 10.48 -21.51
C SER A 105 -17.78 8.95 -21.58
N GLU A 106 -16.87 8.36 -22.35
CA GLU A 106 -16.72 6.91 -22.54
C GLU A 106 -15.42 6.42 -21.87
N PRO A 107 -15.42 6.22 -20.55
CA PRO A 107 -14.21 5.89 -19.80
C PRO A 107 -13.72 4.48 -20.14
N TYR A 108 -12.41 4.30 -20.14
CA TYR A 108 -11.77 3.01 -20.43
C TYR A 108 -10.50 2.79 -19.61
N LYS A 109 -10.14 1.52 -19.46
CA LYS A 109 -8.88 1.06 -18.85
C LYS A 109 -8.01 0.36 -19.87
N VAL A 110 -6.71 0.60 -19.83
CA VAL A 110 -5.74 -0.04 -20.73
C VAL A 110 -5.00 -1.15 -19.99
N TYR A 111 -4.84 -2.28 -20.66
CA TYR A 111 -4.12 -3.46 -20.19
C TYR A 111 -3.08 -3.88 -21.22
N ARG A 112 -1.91 -4.30 -20.73
CA ARG A 112 -0.84 -4.92 -21.51
C ARG A 112 -0.87 -6.43 -21.30
N ILE A 113 -0.69 -7.18 -22.38
CA ILE A 113 -0.47 -8.62 -22.36
C ILE A 113 1.01 -8.87 -22.14
N LEU A 114 1.34 -9.73 -21.17
CA LEU A 114 2.70 -10.17 -20.89
C LEU A 114 2.96 -11.48 -21.67
N ASP A 115 4.00 -11.51 -22.49
CA ASP A 115 4.41 -12.73 -23.18
C ASP A 115 5.25 -13.64 -22.28
N ASP A 116 5.08 -14.96 -22.43
CA ASP A 116 5.88 -15.99 -21.74
C ASP A 116 7.28 -16.16 -22.39
N SER A 117 7.78 -15.15 -23.10
CA SER A 117 9.01 -15.20 -23.91
C SER A 117 10.29 -15.12 -23.08
N GLY A 118 10.34 -15.87 -21.99
CA GLY A 118 11.53 -16.16 -21.18
C GLY A 118 11.74 -17.64 -20.88
N ARG A 119 10.84 -18.54 -21.29
CA ARG A 119 11.03 -20.00 -21.16
C ARG A 119 11.69 -20.58 -22.40
N VAL A 120 12.96 -20.24 -22.60
CA VAL A 120 13.83 -20.96 -23.53
C VAL A 120 14.19 -22.31 -22.88
N THR A 121 13.76 -23.37 -23.55
CA THR A 121 14.20 -24.77 -23.50
C THR A 121 15.33 -25.13 -22.52
N GLU A 122 14.97 -25.83 -21.45
CA GLU A 122 15.74 -27.00 -20.98
C GLU A 122 14.75 -28.16 -20.75
N SER A 123 14.92 -29.21 -21.55
CA SER A 123 14.16 -30.45 -21.47
C SER A 123 14.82 -31.40 -20.48
N ALA A 124 14.12 -31.77 -19.40
CA ALA A 124 14.05 -33.16 -18.91
C ALA A 124 13.10 -33.30 -17.69
N GLY A 125 11.98 -34.01 -17.91
CA GLY A 125 11.38 -34.98 -16.98
C GLY A 125 10.85 -34.57 -15.61
N ASN A 126 9.55 -34.31 -15.50
CA ASN A 126 8.57 -35.19 -14.81
C ASN A 126 7.18 -34.54 -14.63
N PRO A 127 6.09 -35.33 -14.58
CA PRO A 127 4.74 -34.86 -14.88
C PRO A 127 4.09 -34.06 -13.75
N VAL A 128 3.31 -33.08 -14.19
CA VAL A 128 2.43 -32.21 -13.42
C VAL A 128 1.27 -33.02 -12.81
N ILE A 129 1.11 -32.97 -11.48
CA ILE A 129 -0.17 -33.27 -10.83
C ILE A 129 -0.95 -31.96 -10.76
N SER A 130 -1.96 -31.85 -11.60
CA SER A 130 -2.98 -30.80 -11.57
C SER A 130 -3.92 -31.05 -10.39
N HIS A 131 -3.94 -30.15 -9.41
CA HIS A 131 -4.99 -30.11 -8.39
C HIS A 131 -5.98 -28.99 -8.75
N ASP A 132 -7.10 -29.37 -9.36
CA ASP A 132 -8.28 -28.51 -9.46
C ASP A 132 -8.73 -28.12 -8.04
N SER A 133 -8.95 -26.82 -7.81
CA SER A 133 -9.56 -26.32 -6.58
C SER A 133 -10.85 -25.61 -6.93
N ASP A 134 -11.93 -26.32 -6.64
CA ASP A 134 -13.32 -25.96 -6.86
C ASP A 134 -13.74 -24.87 -5.86
N CYS A 135 -14.01 -23.65 -6.36
CA CYS A 135 -14.52 -22.55 -5.53
C CYS A 135 -16.00 -22.32 -5.84
N SER A 136 -16.84 -23.13 -5.22
CA SER A 136 -18.28 -22.91 -5.11
C SER A 136 -18.77 -23.43 -3.76
N LYS A 137 -18.96 -22.54 -2.79
CA LYS A 137 -20.02 -22.58 -1.75
C LYS A 137 -19.74 -21.55 -0.65
N ALA A 138 -20.51 -20.47 -0.66
CA ALA A 138 -21.10 -19.84 0.51
C ALA A 138 -21.79 -18.57 0.03
N LEU A 139 -23.10 -18.64 -0.14
CA LEU A 139 -24.06 -17.53 -0.05
C LEU A 139 -25.43 -18.16 -0.31
N ARG A 140 -26.10 -18.60 0.75
CA ARG A 140 -27.56 -18.53 0.87
C ARG A 140 -27.96 -18.30 2.31
N ASP A 141 -28.80 -17.28 2.43
CA ASP A 141 -29.66 -16.83 3.51
C ASP A 141 -30.05 -17.87 4.57
N THR A 142 -30.15 -17.44 5.83
CA THR A 142 -31.34 -17.75 6.64
C THR A 142 -31.61 -16.68 7.70
N GLN A 143 -32.88 -16.26 7.71
CA GLN A 143 -33.65 -15.53 8.71
C GLN A 143 -33.37 -15.89 10.19
N LEU A 144 -33.53 -14.90 11.08
CA LEU A 144 -33.72 -15.04 12.53
C LEU A 144 -34.91 -15.96 12.88
N PRO A 145 -34.94 -16.62 14.07
CA PRO A 145 -35.57 -16.00 15.24
C PRO A 145 -34.95 -16.32 16.63
N MET A 146 -35.46 -15.57 17.62
CA MET A 146 -35.22 -15.53 19.07
C MET A 146 -35.47 -16.85 19.83
N GLN A 147 -34.76 -17.12 20.94
CA GLN A 147 -35.26 -17.06 22.35
C GLN A 147 -34.25 -17.60 23.40
N GLU A 148 -34.51 -17.21 24.66
CA GLU A 148 -33.69 -17.18 25.87
C GLU A 148 -33.32 -18.54 26.50
N ASP A 149 -32.18 -18.61 27.21
CA ASP A 149 -32.10 -18.69 28.69
C ASP A 149 -30.65 -18.95 29.18
N SER A 150 -30.30 -18.37 30.33
CA SER A 150 -29.02 -18.57 31.06
C SER A 150 -29.23 -19.63 32.19
N PRO A 151 -28.34 -19.88 33.20
CA PRO A 151 -26.91 -19.54 33.40
C PRO A 151 -26.05 -20.70 34.06
N LEU A 152 -24.79 -20.35 34.42
CA LEU A 152 -23.88 -20.90 35.47
C LEU A 152 -22.92 -22.08 35.16
N GLY A 153 -21.65 -21.91 35.57
CA GLY A 153 -20.74 -23.03 35.90
C GLY A 153 -19.25 -22.75 35.71
N ASP A 154 -18.56 -22.41 36.80
CA ASP A 154 -17.11 -22.14 36.92
C ASP A 154 -16.27 -23.43 37.13
N SER A 155 -14.93 -23.29 37.07
CA SER A 155 -13.87 -24.22 37.55
C SER A 155 -13.13 -25.18 36.59
N ASN A 156 -11.93 -24.74 36.21
CA ASN A 156 -10.60 -25.34 36.47
C ASN A 156 -10.45 -26.87 36.68
N LYS A 157 -9.61 -27.53 35.85
CA LYS A 157 -8.48 -28.42 36.23
C LYS A 157 -7.86 -29.13 35.01
N GLY A 158 -6.54 -29.26 35.03
CA GLY A 158 -5.74 -29.81 33.93
C GLY A 158 -5.43 -31.31 33.97
N ALA A 159 -4.90 -31.79 32.85
CA ALA A 159 -4.00 -32.91 32.62
C ALA A 159 -3.62 -32.79 31.12
N GLY A 160 -2.37 -32.75 30.65
CA GLY A 160 -1.15 -33.40 31.10
C GLY A 160 -0.93 -34.64 30.25
N TRP A 161 -0.28 -34.53 29.08
CA TRP A 161 0.42 -35.63 28.40
C TRP A 161 1.71 -35.13 27.72
N SER A 162 2.78 -35.89 27.94
CA SER A 162 4.17 -35.59 27.60
C SER A 162 4.62 -36.10 26.23
N VAL A 163 5.53 -35.31 25.64
CA VAL A 163 6.83 -35.63 25.00
C VAL A 163 6.91 -36.68 23.87
N ASN A 164 7.37 -36.19 22.71
CA ASN A 164 8.55 -36.63 21.93
C ASN A 164 8.82 -35.52 20.89
N GLY A 165 9.93 -34.79 20.83
CA GLY A 165 11.32 -35.11 21.13
C GLY A 165 12.09 -35.36 19.83
N ARG A 166 12.65 -34.30 19.21
CA ARG A 166 13.89 -34.36 18.38
C ARG A 166 14.35 -32.95 17.98
N SER A 167 15.37 -32.47 18.70
CA SER A 167 16.25 -31.39 18.30
C SER A 167 17.40 -31.94 17.48
N TYR A 168 17.83 -31.22 16.45
CA TYR A 168 19.18 -31.32 15.91
C TYR A 168 19.76 -29.92 15.84
N ALA A 169 20.71 -29.64 16.74
CA ALA A 169 21.66 -28.55 16.65
C ALA A 169 22.97 -29.11 16.08
N CYS A 170 23.68 -28.33 15.28
CA CYS A 170 25.06 -28.58 14.85
C CYS A 170 25.74 -27.26 14.45
N PRO A 171 27.08 -27.16 14.50
CA PRO A 171 27.75 -26.24 15.41
C PRO A 171 28.74 -25.26 14.75
N SER A 172 29.13 -24.23 15.51
CA SER A 172 30.20 -23.29 15.19
C SER A 172 31.59 -23.85 15.52
N THR A 173 32.58 -23.63 14.65
CA THR A 173 34.02 -23.74 14.98
C THR A 173 34.86 -22.67 14.27
N ASP A 174 35.88 -22.22 15.00
CA ASP A 174 36.74 -21.06 14.80
C ASP A 174 37.87 -21.17 13.74
N THR A 175 38.18 -20.00 13.16
CA THR A 175 39.50 -19.38 12.85
C THR A 175 40.58 -20.14 12.05
N LYS A 176 41.01 -19.53 10.92
CA LYS A 176 42.44 -19.30 10.58
C LYS A 176 42.63 -18.30 9.41
N ALA A 177 43.59 -17.39 9.60
CA ALA A 177 44.03 -16.36 8.67
C ALA A 177 44.83 -16.91 7.48
N CYS A 178 44.79 -16.21 6.34
CA CYS A 178 45.79 -16.25 5.26
C CYS A 178 45.92 -14.84 4.66
N ILE A 179 47.18 -14.43 4.41
CA ILE A 179 47.61 -13.12 3.92
C ILE A 179 47.82 -13.17 2.39
N SER A 180 47.62 -12.01 1.75
CA SER A 180 48.13 -11.56 0.42
C SER A 180 47.20 -11.74 -0.79
N SER A 181 46.67 -10.65 -1.34
CA SER A 181 47.36 -9.83 -2.34
C SER A 181 46.43 -8.74 -2.93
N ASN A 182 47.06 -7.63 -3.33
CA ASN A 182 46.47 -6.39 -3.83
C ASN A 182 45.45 -6.54 -4.97
N LEU A 183 44.26 -5.95 -4.78
CA LEU A 183 43.51 -5.26 -5.83
C LEU A 183 42.92 -3.97 -5.23
N GLN A 184 43.46 -2.83 -5.67
CA GLN A 184 42.94 -1.50 -5.36
C GLN A 184 41.48 -1.42 -5.86
N SER A 185 40.54 -1.30 -4.93
CA SER A 185 39.16 -0.92 -5.23
C SER A 185 38.92 0.51 -4.78
N VAL A 186 38.50 1.30 -5.76
CA VAL A 186 37.92 2.65 -5.71
C VAL A 186 37.00 2.80 -4.49
N PRO A 187 36.94 3.95 -3.79
CA PRO A 187 36.14 4.09 -2.57
C PRO A 187 34.67 3.82 -2.88
N ILE A 188 34.22 2.63 -2.48
CA ILE A 188 32.80 2.29 -2.38
C ILE A 188 32.23 3.19 -1.29
N TYR A 189 31.18 3.91 -1.66
CA TYR A 189 30.30 4.72 -0.80
C TYR A 189 30.28 4.21 0.65
N PRO A 190 30.36 5.10 1.66
CA PRO A 190 30.30 4.67 3.05
C PRO A 190 29.01 3.86 3.28
N SER A 191 29.25 2.61 3.66
CA SER A 191 28.30 1.57 4.01
C SER A 191 27.14 2.09 4.84
N HIS A 192 25.93 1.79 4.36
CA HIS A 192 24.64 1.75 5.05
C HIS A 192 24.69 2.16 6.54
N ILE A 193 24.15 3.34 6.86
CA ILE A 193 23.61 3.55 8.20
C ILE A 193 22.49 2.52 8.35
N PRO A 194 22.58 1.53 9.27
CA PRO A 194 21.42 0.72 9.58
C PRO A 194 20.39 1.68 10.15
N LEU A 195 19.30 1.91 9.42
CA LEU A 195 18.14 2.62 9.96
C LEU A 195 17.48 1.67 10.96
N SER A 196 18.05 1.62 12.16
CA SER A 196 17.44 0.93 13.30
C SER A 196 16.27 1.74 13.86
N ASP A 197 16.14 3.01 13.46
CA ASP A 197 15.09 3.90 13.93
C ASP A 197 13.92 3.96 12.94
N CYS A 198 12.90 3.16 13.23
CA CYS A 198 11.63 3.13 12.50
C CYS A 198 10.57 4.09 13.07
N ARG A 199 10.92 4.89 14.09
CA ARG A 199 9.94 5.69 14.82
C ARG A 199 9.41 6.84 13.96
N LEU A 200 8.09 7.00 14.00
CA LEU A 200 7.38 8.13 13.39
C LEU A 200 6.72 8.96 14.48
N GLU A 201 6.98 10.27 14.51
CA GLU A 201 6.14 11.22 15.23
C GLU A 201 4.93 11.57 14.35
N VAL A 202 3.73 11.34 14.89
CA VAL A 202 2.46 11.65 14.22
C VAL A 202 1.73 12.74 14.99
N ARG A 203 1.35 13.79 14.29
CA ARG A 203 0.56 14.91 14.83
C ARG A 203 -0.74 15.05 14.05
N LEU A 204 -1.87 15.02 14.73
CA LEU A 204 -3.20 15.18 14.12
C LEU A 204 -3.75 16.57 14.42
N PHE A 205 -4.35 17.18 13.40
CA PHE A 205 -4.91 18.52 13.50
C PHE A 205 -6.34 18.57 12.97
N TYR A 206 -7.18 19.32 13.67
CA TYR A 206 -8.55 19.66 13.27
C TYR A 206 -8.68 21.15 13.04
N HIS A 207 -8.94 21.55 11.78
CA HIS A 207 -9.00 22.95 11.38
C HIS A 207 -7.79 23.76 11.89
N GLY A 208 -6.58 23.20 11.72
CA GLY A 208 -5.32 23.80 12.15
C GLY A 208 -4.98 23.67 13.64
N ASN A 209 -5.88 23.15 14.47
CA ASN A 209 -5.63 22.95 15.91
C ASN A 209 -5.04 21.56 16.15
N LEU A 210 -3.90 21.47 16.84
CA LEU A 210 -3.32 20.18 17.23
C LEU A 210 -4.23 19.48 18.25
N VAL A 211 -4.70 18.27 17.90
CA VAL A 211 -5.62 17.48 18.74
C VAL A 211 -4.97 16.22 19.31
N GLN A 212 -3.91 15.72 18.67
CA GLN A 212 -3.16 14.56 19.17
C GLN A 212 -1.73 14.60 18.66
N LYS A 213 -0.78 14.21 19.51
CA LYS A 213 0.63 13.98 19.15
C LYS A 213 1.10 12.70 19.81
N LEU A 214 1.79 11.84 19.07
CA LEU A 214 2.41 10.62 19.59
C LEU A 214 3.65 10.23 18.79
N ILE A 215 4.46 9.35 19.37
CA ILE A 215 5.62 8.75 18.71
C ILE A 215 5.37 7.25 18.67
N THR A 216 5.46 6.68 17.48
CA THR A 216 5.34 5.25 17.23
C THR A 216 6.70 4.59 17.31
N SER A 217 6.70 3.30 17.64
CA SER A 217 7.88 2.46 17.85
C SER A 217 7.83 1.13 17.11
N SER A 218 6.68 0.75 16.59
CA SER A 218 6.52 -0.48 15.82
C SER A 218 7.28 -0.48 14.49
N PRO A 219 8.04 -1.54 14.18
CA PRO A 219 8.73 -1.68 12.90
C PRO A 219 7.78 -1.88 11.71
N ASP A 220 6.55 -2.34 11.96
CA ASP A 220 5.49 -2.45 10.95
C ASP A 220 4.84 -1.07 10.65
N GLY A 221 5.28 -0.02 11.34
CA GLY A 221 4.78 1.33 11.21
C GLY A 221 3.51 1.58 12.00
N CYS A 222 2.63 2.43 11.47
CA CYS A 222 1.39 2.80 12.13
C CYS A 222 0.23 3.07 11.18
N PHE A 223 -0.96 2.71 11.63
CA PHE A 223 -2.22 3.08 11.00
C PHE A 223 -2.73 4.40 11.56
N ILE A 224 -3.10 5.35 10.70
CA ILE A 224 -3.87 6.54 11.08
C ILE A 224 -5.31 6.33 10.60
N LEU A 225 -6.25 6.06 11.52
CA LEU A 225 -7.59 5.55 11.18
C LEU A 225 -8.68 5.95 12.17
N GLN A 226 -9.95 5.76 11.78
CA GLN A 226 -11.11 5.94 12.67
C GLN A 226 -11.63 4.62 13.26
N GLY A 227 -11.52 3.52 12.50
CA GLY A 227 -12.16 2.25 12.79
C GLY A 227 -11.16 1.10 12.94
N CYS A 228 -11.32 0.05 12.15
CA CYS A 228 -10.48 -1.13 12.25
C CYS A 228 -9.39 -1.14 11.17
N ALA A 229 -8.17 -1.48 11.58
CA ALA A 229 -7.07 -1.71 10.65
C ALA A 229 -7.45 -2.85 9.69
N PRO A 230 -7.23 -2.70 8.36
CA PRO A 230 -7.57 -3.70 7.35
C PRO A 230 -6.51 -4.81 7.30
N VAL A 231 -6.17 -5.37 8.45
CA VAL A 231 -5.17 -6.44 8.54
C VAL A 231 -5.72 -7.65 7.80
N GLY A 232 -4.93 -8.20 6.88
CA GLY A 232 -5.25 -9.43 6.18
C GLY A 232 -5.34 -10.60 7.15
N ASN A 233 -5.67 -11.79 6.63
CA ASN A 233 -5.68 -12.99 7.47
C ASN A 233 -4.25 -13.24 8.01
N GLU A 234 -4.06 -13.08 9.33
CA GLU A 234 -2.75 -13.23 10.02
C GLU A 234 -2.12 -14.60 9.75
N ARG A 235 -2.95 -15.62 9.48
CA ARG A 235 -2.48 -16.96 9.10
C ARG A 235 -1.71 -17.01 7.78
N ILE A 236 -1.92 -16.02 6.91
CA ILE A 236 -1.32 -15.96 5.58
C ILE A 236 -0.14 -15.00 5.55
N TYR A 237 -0.27 -13.84 6.22
CA TYR A 237 0.71 -12.76 6.13
C TYR A 237 1.53 -12.56 7.40
N GLY A 238 1.26 -13.33 8.46
CA GLY A 238 1.82 -13.10 9.78
C GLY A 238 1.05 -12.05 10.58
N PRO A 239 1.35 -11.91 11.88
CA PRO A 239 0.84 -10.82 12.69
C PRO A 239 1.37 -9.48 12.16
N CYS A 240 0.51 -8.46 12.13
CA CYS A 240 0.92 -7.09 11.88
C CYS A 240 0.83 -6.32 13.20
N GLU A 241 1.97 -5.87 13.69
CA GLU A 241 2.11 -5.16 14.96
C GLU A 241 2.09 -3.64 14.75
N ALA A 242 1.61 -3.17 13.60
CA ALA A 242 1.50 -1.75 13.32
C ALA A 242 0.62 -1.05 14.37
N GLU A 243 1.17 0.01 14.97
CA GLU A 243 0.48 0.78 16.00
C GLU A 243 -0.74 1.50 15.43
N LYS A 244 -1.79 1.68 16.23
CA LYS A 244 -3.04 2.30 15.78
C LYS A 244 -3.15 3.70 16.36
N VAL A 245 -3.08 4.69 15.48
CA VAL A 245 -3.32 6.11 15.75
C VAL A 245 -4.76 6.44 15.38
N PHE A 246 -5.61 6.52 16.39
CA PHE A 246 -7.01 6.86 16.19
C PHE A 246 -7.23 8.36 16.04
N PHE A 247 -8.10 8.76 15.11
CA PHE A 247 -8.61 10.12 15.06
C PHE A 247 -9.40 10.44 16.34
N PRO A 248 -9.10 11.54 17.06
CA PRO A 248 -9.88 11.98 18.21
C PRO A 248 -11.33 12.28 17.85
N ARG A 249 -12.25 12.24 18.82
CA ARG A 249 -13.62 12.70 18.59
C ARG A 249 -13.62 14.20 18.26
N PRO A 250 -14.46 14.70 17.32
CA PRO A 250 -14.50 16.13 16.98
C PRO A 250 -14.75 17.05 18.20
N ASP A 251 -15.44 16.55 19.22
CA ASP A 251 -15.80 17.30 20.43
C ASP A 251 -14.61 17.59 21.36
N THR A 252 -13.42 17.06 21.07
CA THR A 252 -12.21 17.33 21.88
C THR A 252 -11.78 18.79 21.85
N ILE A 253 -12.21 19.55 20.84
CA ILE A 253 -11.97 20.98 20.71
C ILE A 253 -13.24 21.71 20.29
N ARG A 254 -13.38 22.98 20.68
CA ARG A 254 -14.52 23.81 20.24
C ARG A 254 -14.32 24.26 18.80
N LEU A 255 -15.01 23.60 17.87
CA LEU A 255 -15.04 23.96 16.45
C LEU A 255 -16.38 24.61 16.07
N PRO A 256 -16.41 25.45 15.02
CA PRO A 256 -17.66 25.97 14.49
C PRO A 256 -18.62 24.83 14.08
N PRO A 257 -19.94 24.96 14.29
CA PRO A 257 -20.90 23.88 14.04
C PRO A 257 -20.81 23.26 12.64
N GLY A 258 -20.63 24.09 11.60
CA GLY A 258 -20.49 23.61 10.22
C GLY A 258 -19.23 22.77 9.96
N ILE A 259 -18.14 23.04 10.69
CA ILE A 259 -16.88 22.28 10.60
C ILE A 259 -17.06 20.93 11.30
N THR A 260 -17.65 20.93 12.51
CA THR A 260 -17.94 19.70 13.26
C THR A 260 -18.86 18.78 12.47
N GLU A 261 -19.91 19.32 11.84
CA GLU A 261 -20.83 18.54 11.01
C GLU A 261 -20.13 17.96 9.78
N ALA A 262 -19.27 18.74 9.10
CA ALA A 262 -18.48 18.25 7.97
C ALA A 262 -17.52 17.11 8.37
N MET A 263 -16.87 17.23 9.52
CA MET A 263 -16.01 16.17 10.06
C MET A 263 -16.80 14.91 10.40
N SER A 264 -17.97 15.04 11.04
CA SER A 264 -18.84 13.91 11.36
C SER A 264 -19.28 13.13 10.11
N ARG A 265 -19.43 13.81 8.96
CA ARG A 265 -19.67 13.15 7.67
C ARG A 265 -18.43 12.50 7.07
N LEU A 266 -17.24 13.05 7.33
CA LEU A 266 -15.97 12.56 6.78
C LEU A 266 -15.41 11.34 7.53
N LEU A 267 -15.43 11.33 8.86
CA LEU A 267 -14.81 10.30 9.70
C LEU A 267 -15.23 8.86 9.35
N PRO A 268 -16.51 8.55 9.04
CA PRO A 268 -16.92 7.21 8.60
C PRO A 268 -16.19 6.73 7.34
N HIS A 269 -15.78 7.64 6.46
CA HIS A 269 -15.01 7.29 5.27
C HIS A 269 -13.53 7.00 5.56
N LEU A 270 -13.06 7.28 6.79
CA LEU A 270 -11.68 7.09 7.26
C LEU A 270 -11.49 5.84 8.14
N GLU A 271 -12.49 4.95 8.22
CA GLU A 271 -12.45 3.75 9.07
C GLU A 271 -11.19 2.90 8.92
N LYS A 272 -10.80 2.59 7.68
CA LYS A 272 -9.61 1.78 7.37
C LYS A 272 -8.31 2.59 7.31
N GLY A 273 -8.42 3.91 7.30
CA GLY A 273 -7.29 4.84 7.32
C GLY A 273 -6.20 4.65 6.27
N VAL A 274 -4.99 5.02 6.69
CA VAL A 274 -3.72 4.86 5.97
C VAL A 274 -2.70 4.13 6.85
N LEU A 275 -1.82 3.33 6.26
CA LEU A 275 -0.64 2.74 6.92
C LEU A 275 0.59 3.52 6.49
N VAL A 276 1.41 3.97 7.45
CA VAL A 276 2.70 4.64 7.21
C VAL A 276 3.80 3.87 7.91
N TRP A 277 4.89 3.58 7.22
CA TRP A 277 6.01 2.83 7.79
C TRP A 277 7.36 3.31 7.26
N VAL A 278 8.42 3.02 8.00
CA VAL A 278 9.81 3.24 7.62
C VAL A 278 10.40 1.93 7.15
N ALA A 279 11.06 1.95 6.00
CA ALA A 279 11.86 0.85 5.48
C ALA A 279 13.29 1.35 5.19
N PRO A 280 14.27 0.45 4.96
CA PRO A 280 15.66 0.85 4.73
C PRO A 280 15.84 1.83 3.56
N ASP A 281 14.97 1.77 2.56
CA ASP A 281 15.04 2.61 1.37
C ASP A 281 14.18 3.89 1.47
N GLY A 282 13.42 4.10 2.55
CA GLY A 282 12.65 5.33 2.74
C GLY A 282 11.40 5.21 3.61
N VAL A 283 10.51 6.19 3.48
CA VAL A 283 9.21 6.23 4.16
C VAL A 283 8.11 5.95 3.15
N PHE A 284 7.16 5.10 3.53
CA PHE A 284 6.09 4.62 2.65
C PHE A 284 4.72 4.83 3.27
N ILE A 285 3.73 4.94 2.40
CA ILE A 285 2.32 5.00 2.77
C ILE A 285 1.47 4.11 1.88
N LYS A 286 0.39 3.58 2.45
CA LYS A 286 -0.67 2.89 1.71
C LYS A 286 -2.04 3.29 2.23
N ARG A 287 -2.91 3.75 1.32
CA ARG A 287 -4.26 4.20 1.64
C ARG A 287 -5.28 3.06 1.54
N PHE A 288 -6.09 2.87 2.58
CA PHE A 288 -7.14 1.83 2.59
C PHE A 288 -8.56 2.39 2.75
N CYS A 289 -8.69 3.60 3.30
CA CYS A 289 -9.95 4.29 3.52
C CYS A 289 -10.71 4.62 2.23
N GLN A 290 -12.03 4.83 2.36
CA GLN A 290 -12.89 5.27 1.26
C GLN A 290 -12.66 6.76 0.95
N GLY A 291 -12.48 7.56 2.01
CA GLY A 291 -12.18 8.99 1.91
C GLY A 291 -10.91 9.22 1.11
N ARG A 292 -10.90 10.27 0.30
CA ARG A 292 -9.70 10.68 -0.44
C ARG A 292 -8.64 11.16 0.56
N VAL A 293 -7.38 10.86 0.27
CA VAL A 293 -6.25 11.36 1.06
C VAL A 293 -5.30 12.01 0.09
N TYR A 294 -4.91 13.22 0.42
CA TYR A 294 -3.97 14.02 -0.33
C TYR A 294 -2.73 14.27 0.52
N TRP A 295 -1.60 14.59 -0.11
CA TRP A 295 -0.34 14.74 0.60
C TRP A 295 0.58 15.80 0.00
N ASP A 296 1.54 16.25 0.80
CA ASP A 296 2.74 16.97 0.37
C ASP A 296 3.94 16.45 1.15
N GLY A 297 5.13 16.54 0.58
CA GLY A 297 6.34 15.98 1.17
C GLY A 297 7.54 16.05 0.25
N PRO A 298 8.65 15.36 0.62
CA PRO A 298 9.90 15.38 -0.13
C PRO A 298 9.76 14.87 -1.57
N LEU A 299 9.00 13.78 -1.77
CA LEU A 299 8.77 13.18 -3.09
C LEU A 299 7.46 13.62 -3.76
N ALA A 300 6.79 14.66 -3.26
CA ALA A 300 5.55 15.13 -3.87
C ALA A 300 5.84 15.73 -5.27
N GLU A 301 5.16 15.21 -6.30
CA GLU A 301 5.37 15.61 -7.69
C GLU A 301 4.91 17.04 -7.97
N HIS A 302 3.86 17.48 -7.28
CA HIS A 302 3.23 18.76 -7.54
C HIS A 302 3.24 19.66 -6.30
N ARG A 303 3.73 20.89 -6.48
CA ARG A 303 3.71 21.92 -5.42
C ARG A 303 2.46 22.81 -5.44
N GLN A 304 1.80 22.89 -6.59
CA GLN A 304 0.65 23.78 -6.82
C GLN A 304 -0.61 23.04 -7.25
N LYS A 305 -0.53 21.70 -7.31
CA LYS A 305 -1.66 20.83 -7.64
C LYS A 305 -1.79 19.76 -6.56
N PRO A 306 -3.01 19.25 -6.31
CA PRO A 306 -3.20 18.24 -5.29
C PRO A 306 -2.45 16.93 -5.60
N ASN A 307 -1.68 16.41 -4.65
CA ASN A 307 -1.09 15.07 -4.77
C ASN A 307 -2.00 14.07 -4.08
N LYS A 308 -2.70 13.23 -4.85
CA LYS A 308 -3.68 12.28 -4.32
C LYS A 308 -3.08 10.90 -4.12
N LEU A 309 -3.33 10.29 -2.96
CA LEU A 309 -2.99 8.90 -2.72
C LEU A 309 -4.03 7.97 -3.35
N GLU A 310 -3.55 7.09 -4.23
CA GLU A 310 -4.38 6.05 -4.82
C GLU A 310 -4.65 4.92 -3.82
N ARG A 311 -5.90 4.43 -3.84
CA ARG A 311 -6.35 3.44 -2.88
C ARG A 311 -5.69 2.09 -3.16
N GLU A 312 -5.25 1.42 -2.10
CA GLU A 312 -4.56 0.12 -2.12
C GLU A 312 -3.25 0.11 -2.93
N ARG A 313 -2.75 1.28 -3.32
CA ARG A 313 -1.41 1.44 -3.91
C ARG A 313 -0.43 1.93 -2.85
N THR A 314 0.73 1.30 -2.81
CA THR A 314 1.86 1.79 -2.00
C THR A 314 2.49 2.97 -2.71
N CYS A 315 2.78 4.03 -1.96
CA CYS A 315 3.44 5.25 -2.43
C CYS A 315 4.67 5.51 -1.55
N LYS A 316 5.78 5.91 -2.19
CA LYS A 316 7.02 6.30 -1.49
C LYS A 316 6.94 7.81 -1.20
N LEU A 317 7.07 8.18 0.06
CA LEU A 317 6.94 9.56 0.54
C LEU A 317 8.29 10.27 0.67
N LEU A 318 9.32 9.51 1.05
CA LEU A 318 10.70 9.95 1.23
C LEU A 318 11.61 8.84 0.71
N ASP A 319 12.62 9.21 -0.06
CA ASP A 319 13.66 8.29 -0.53
C ASP A 319 14.94 8.51 0.27
N MET A 320 15.49 7.43 0.83
CA MET A 320 16.64 7.51 1.72
C MET A 320 17.89 8.00 1.00
N THR A 321 18.11 7.59 -0.25
CA THR A 321 19.29 8.01 -1.02
C THR A 321 19.22 9.50 -1.34
N ILE A 322 18.04 9.99 -1.74
CA ILE A 322 17.83 11.41 -1.99
C ILE A 322 18.02 12.22 -0.70
N PHE A 323 17.40 11.80 0.40
CA PHE A 323 17.53 12.46 1.69
C PHE A 323 18.98 12.55 2.18
N MET A 324 19.74 11.46 2.08
CA MET A 324 21.14 11.43 2.51
C MET A 324 22.04 12.33 1.62
N GLN A 325 21.76 12.38 0.32
CA GLN A 325 22.47 13.28 -0.60
C GLN A 325 22.17 14.75 -0.28
N GLU A 326 20.90 15.10 -0.06
CA GLU A 326 20.51 16.45 0.34
C GLU A 326 21.11 16.85 1.69
N LEU A 327 21.14 15.92 2.66
CA LEU A 327 21.79 16.12 3.95
C LEU A 327 23.30 16.38 3.79
N GLN A 328 24.00 15.61 2.95
CA GLN A 328 25.42 15.82 2.68
C GLN A 328 25.67 17.19 2.03
N ASN A 329 24.83 17.59 1.07
CA ASN A 329 24.92 18.89 0.43
C ASN A 329 24.71 20.03 1.44
N HIS A 330 23.73 19.88 2.33
CA HIS A 330 23.46 20.82 3.41
C HIS A 330 24.64 20.93 4.38
N GLN A 331 25.23 19.80 4.78
CA GLN A 331 26.42 19.76 5.66
C GLN A 331 27.63 20.49 5.06
N GLN A 332 27.75 20.49 3.73
CA GLN A 332 28.81 21.20 3.01
C GLN A 332 28.43 22.66 2.68
N ALA A 333 27.28 23.14 3.16
CA ALA A 333 26.70 24.45 2.82
C ALA A 333 26.50 24.67 1.30
N THR A 334 26.34 23.58 0.54
CA THR A 334 26.12 23.59 -0.91
C THR A 334 24.65 23.44 -1.30
N GLY A 335 23.77 23.17 -0.33
CA GLY A 335 22.34 22.96 -0.54
C GLY A 335 21.48 23.37 0.65
N PRO A 336 20.16 23.48 0.45
CA PRO A 336 19.21 23.76 1.52
C PRO A 336 19.08 22.57 2.48
N GLU A 337 18.47 22.81 3.64
CA GLU A 337 18.11 21.73 4.57
C GLU A 337 17.14 20.72 3.90
N PRO A 338 17.41 19.40 3.99
CA PRO A 338 16.53 18.39 3.40
C PRO A 338 15.14 18.42 4.02
N ARG A 339 14.10 18.31 3.19
CA ARG A 339 12.72 18.15 3.67
C ARG A 339 12.52 16.70 4.12
N TYR A 340 11.84 16.51 5.25
CA TYR A 340 11.50 15.17 5.76
C TYR A 340 10.08 15.06 6.32
N THR A 341 9.43 16.18 6.64
CA THR A 341 8.04 16.20 7.10
C THR A 341 7.09 15.87 5.95
N VAL A 342 6.14 14.97 6.22
CA VAL A 342 5.06 14.61 5.30
C VAL A 342 3.74 15.13 5.85
N ASP A 343 3.02 15.86 5.01
CA ASP A 343 1.68 16.38 5.32
C ASP A 343 0.62 15.52 4.65
N LEU A 344 -0.39 15.13 5.41
CA LEU A 344 -1.56 14.41 4.91
C LEU A 344 -2.82 15.26 5.13
N CYS A 345 -3.70 15.29 4.14
CA CYS A 345 -5.01 15.92 4.22
C CYS A 345 -6.09 14.91 3.86
N PHE A 346 -7.12 14.81 4.71
CA PHE A 346 -8.17 13.81 4.58
C PHE A 346 -9.46 14.46 4.09
N GLY A 347 -10.03 13.95 3.00
CA GLY A 347 -11.32 14.37 2.44
C GLY A 347 -11.28 15.58 1.50
N GLU A 348 -10.32 16.48 1.68
CA GLU A 348 -10.18 17.73 0.93
C GLU A 348 -8.91 17.75 0.09
N GLU A 349 -8.95 18.46 -1.04
CA GLU A 349 -7.78 18.61 -1.92
C GLU A 349 -6.63 19.33 -1.22
N PHE A 350 -5.40 18.84 -1.47
CA PHE A 350 -4.17 19.37 -0.89
C PHE A 350 -2.93 18.97 -1.73
N PRO A 351 -1.94 19.85 -1.94
CA PRO A 351 -2.00 21.30 -1.74
C PRO A 351 -3.16 21.95 -2.51
N ASP A 352 -3.77 22.98 -1.91
CA ASP A 352 -4.90 23.74 -2.46
C ASP A 352 -4.52 25.23 -2.54
N PRO A 353 -4.38 25.80 -3.74
CA PRO A 353 -4.04 27.22 -3.91
C PRO A 353 -5.07 28.18 -3.30
N SER A 354 -6.33 27.74 -3.14
CA SER A 354 -7.43 28.56 -2.65
C SER A 354 -7.57 28.56 -1.12
N GLN A 355 -7.03 27.54 -0.45
CA GLN A 355 -7.24 27.34 0.97
C GLN A 355 -5.97 26.81 1.67
N PRO A 356 -5.47 27.50 2.71
CA PRO A 356 -4.28 27.05 3.45
C PRO A 356 -4.55 25.80 4.30
N LYS A 357 -3.47 25.05 4.60
CA LYS A 357 -3.49 23.82 5.41
C LYS A 357 -4.25 23.98 6.74
N ASN A 358 -4.07 25.10 7.43
CA ASN A 358 -4.71 25.36 8.73
C ASN A 358 -6.23 25.57 8.65
N LYS A 359 -6.83 25.61 7.45
CA LYS A 359 -8.28 25.68 7.27
C LYS A 359 -8.90 24.34 6.85
N LYS A 360 -8.08 23.33 6.58
CA LYS A 360 -8.54 21.97 6.25
C LYS A 360 -9.13 21.28 7.47
N LEU A 361 -10.18 20.48 7.28
CA LEU A 361 -10.94 19.79 8.31
C LEU A 361 -10.04 18.88 9.14
N ILE A 362 -9.34 17.95 8.48
CA ILE A 362 -8.49 16.95 9.13
C ILE A 362 -7.17 16.86 8.39
N THR A 363 -6.07 17.14 9.09
CA THR A 363 -4.71 16.96 8.56
C THR A 363 -3.85 16.18 9.54
N ALA A 364 -2.82 15.50 9.03
CA ALA A 364 -1.78 14.89 9.85
C ALA A 364 -0.39 15.34 9.37
N GLU A 365 0.53 15.52 10.31
CA GLU A 365 1.97 15.62 10.02
C GLU A 365 2.63 14.31 10.46
N VAL A 366 3.42 13.72 9.57
CA VAL A 366 4.23 12.54 9.85
C VAL A 366 5.70 12.94 9.73
N ILE A 367 6.43 12.74 10.82
CA ILE A 367 7.83 13.14 10.94
C ILE A 367 8.67 11.88 11.24
N PRO A 368 9.51 11.43 10.29
CA PRO A 368 10.43 10.34 10.55
C PRO A 368 11.55 10.78 11.50
N LEU A 369 11.65 10.12 12.66
CA LEU A 369 12.59 10.56 13.71
C LEU A 369 14.05 10.30 13.35
N PHE A 370 14.34 9.33 12.48
CA PHE A 370 15.69 9.15 11.96
C PHE A 370 16.20 10.42 11.25
N ALA A 371 15.32 11.13 10.52
CA ALA A 371 15.70 12.32 9.77
C ALA A 371 16.00 13.49 10.73
N VAL A 372 15.20 13.63 11.78
CA VAL A 372 15.42 14.61 12.85
C VAL A 372 16.75 14.36 13.54
N GLU A 373 17.06 13.12 13.88
CA GLU A 373 18.33 12.77 14.53
C GLU A 373 19.54 12.99 13.61
N CYS A 374 19.42 12.65 12.31
CA CYS A 374 20.44 12.93 11.30
C CYS A 374 20.77 14.43 11.23
N LEU A 375 19.76 15.30 11.23
CA LEU A 375 19.95 16.76 11.24
C LEU A 375 20.46 17.28 12.59
N ARG A 376 20.00 16.72 13.71
CA ARG A 376 20.47 17.13 15.05
C ARG A 376 21.95 16.85 15.26
N ARG A 377 22.45 15.71 14.78
CA ARG A 377 23.89 15.38 14.85
C ARG A 377 24.78 16.37 14.11
N HIS A 378 24.25 17.04 13.09
CA HIS A 378 24.95 18.11 12.40
C HIS A 378 25.04 19.40 13.23
N ASN A 379 23.97 19.74 13.97
CA ASN A 379 23.90 20.97 14.77
C ASN A 379 24.59 20.86 16.14
N ALA A 380 25.06 19.69 16.54
CA ALA A 380 25.86 19.54 17.75
C ALA A 380 27.26 20.14 17.50
N PRO A 381 27.70 21.18 18.23
CA PRO A 381 29.04 21.70 18.07
C PRO A 381 30.06 20.61 18.39
N ASN A 382 30.98 20.34 17.45
CA ASN A 382 32.20 19.56 17.71
C ASN A 382 33.02 20.28 18.78
N ASN A 383 32.74 20.00 20.04
CA ASN A 383 33.50 20.50 21.18
C ASN A 383 34.12 19.29 21.89
N VAL A 384 35.27 18.82 21.39
CA VAL A 384 36.46 18.47 22.19
C VAL A 384 37.66 18.40 21.23
N GLU A 385 38.30 19.54 21.00
CA GLU A 385 39.73 19.55 20.66
C GLU A 385 40.36 20.75 21.37
N MET A 386 40.82 20.56 22.62
CA MET A 386 41.94 21.35 23.14
C MET A 386 42.71 20.58 24.22
N LYS A 387 43.90 20.15 23.76
CA LYS A 387 45.21 20.34 24.39
C LYS A 387 45.53 19.52 25.63
N GLN A 388 46.25 18.43 25.39
CA GLN A 388 47.26 17.90 26.31
C GLN A 388 48.23 19.03 26.70
N SER A 389 48.32 19.31 27.99
CA SER A 389 49.33 20.18 28.60
C SER A 389 50.69 19.44 28.68
N PRO A 390 51.84 20.06 28.37
CA PRO A 390 53.14 19.43 28.57
C PRO A 390 53.53 19.43 30.06
N PRO A 391 54.42 18.51 30.50
CA PRO A 391 54.72 18.31 31.92
C PRO A 391 55.61 19.43 32.47
N HIS A 392 55.27 19.89 33.67
CA HIS A 392 56.08 20.84 34.44
C HIS A 392 57.46 20.25 34.80
N ARG A 393 58.51 20.95 34.37
CA ARG A 393 59.90 20.78 34.80
C ARG A 393 60.01 21.32 36.23
N LYS A 394 60.30 20.45 37.21
CA LYS A 394 60.71 20.87 38.56
C LYS A 394 62.14 21.41 38.48
N THR A 395 62.32 22.69 38.80
CA THR A 395 63.63 23.25 39.16
C THR A 395 63.82 23.09 40.67
N ASN A 396 64.94 22.47 41.05
CA ASN A 396 65.48 22.50 42.40
C ASN A 396 65.96 23.93 42.70
N ASP A 397 65.62 24.42 43.88
CA ASP A 397 66.53 25.10 44.81
C ASP A 397 65.98 24.99 46.23
#